data_AF-A0A7J2KFB8-F1
#
_entry.id   AF-A0A7J2KFB8-F1
#
_cell.length_a   1.000
_cell.length_b   1.000
_cell.length_c   1.000
_cell.angle_alpha   90.00
_cell.angle_beta   90.00
_cell.angle_gamma   90.00
#
_symmetry.space_group_name_H-M   'P 1'
#
loop_
_entity.id
_entity.type
_entity.pdbx_description
1 polymer ?
#
loop_
_entity_poly.entity_id
_entity_poly.type
_entity_poly.pdbx_seq_one_letter_code
_entity_poly.pdbx_strand_id
1 'polypeptide(L)'
;MSGEPKKKKTVTIRNIDEELYAKASALAKSIGETVGEVVNEALRVFLSLAEGSYELVQRVREGMETTLKTITIGDLDELVVSKKDLEDVEGKVRFRNIKKL
;
A
#
# COMPACT_ATOMS: atom_id res chain seq x y z
N MET A 1 15.55 -26.06 -4.71
CA MET A 1 16.21 -24.90 -5.34
C MET A 1 15.72 -23.66 -4.62
N SER A 2 16.51 -23.11 -3.70
CA SER A 2 16.17 -21.91 -2.95
C SER A 2 16.48 -20.70 -3.83
N GLY A 3 15.45 -20.06 -4.40
CA GLY A 3 15.62 -18.85 -5.19
C GLY A 3 16.02 -17.70 -4.28
N GLU A 4 17.23 -17.16 -4.47
CA GLU A 4 17.65 -15.92 -3.82
C GLU A 4 16.66 -14.79 -4.18
N PRO A 5 16.29 -13.92 -3.23
CA PRO A 5 15.41 -12.79 -3.52
C PRO A 5 16.10 -11.86 -4.52
N LYS A 6 15.51 -11.73 -5.72
CA LYS A 6 15.99 -10.82 -6.76
C LYS A 6 16.16 -9.42 -6.16
N LYS A 7 17.41 -8.93 -6.08
CA LYS A 7 17.71 -7.56 -5.68
C LYS A 7 16.92 -6.60 -6.57
N LYS A 8 16.06 -5.78 -5.95
CA LYS A 8 15.31 -4.75 -6.67
C LYS A 8 16.31 -3.75 -7.27
N LYS A 9 16.22 -3.51 -8.58
CA LYS A 9 17.05 -2.51 -9.28
C LYS A 9 16.61 -1.11 -8.87
N THR A 10 17.57 -0.22 -8.64
CA THR A 10 17.28 1.21 -8.45
C THR A 10 16.79 1.81 -9.77
N VAL A 11 15.66 2.50 -9.74
CA VAL A 11 15.09 3.23 -10.88
C VAL A 11 14.97 4.70 -10.47
N THR A 12 15.49 5.60 -11.30
CA THR A 12 15.42 7.05 -11.07
C THR A 12 14.52 7.67 -12.12
N ILE A 13 13.45 8.34 -11.68
CA ILE A 13 12.55 9.10 -12.53
C ILE A 13 12.89 10.58 -12.34
N ARG A 14 13.13 11.30 -13.44
CA ARG A 14 13.48 12.73 -13.44
C ARG A 14 12.29 13.56 -13.91
N ASN A 15 12.28 14.85 -13.54
CA ASN A 15 11.25 15.82 -13.92
C ASN A 15 9.84 15.45 -13.42
N ILE A 16 9.74 14.89 -12.21
CA ILE A 16 8.45 14.80 -11.51
C ILE A 16 8.09 16.20 -11.02
N ASP A 17 6.84 16.61 -11.24
CA ASP A 17 6.30 17.85 -10.69
C ASP A 17 6.46 17.89 -9.15
N GLU A 18 7.01 19.00 -8.64
CA GLU A 18 7.39 19.13 -7.24
C GLU A 18 6.16 19.07 -6.31
N GLU A 19 5.07 19.73 -6.69
CA GLU A 19 3.84 19.72 -5.92
C GLU A 19 3.19 18.32 -5.90
N LEU A 20 3.19 17.63 -7.05
CA LEU A 20 2.67 16.28 -7.17
C LEU A 20 3.47 15.30 -6.30
N TYR A 21 4.80 15.41 -6.32
CA TYR A 21 5.67 14.61 -5.47
C TYR A 21 5.40 14.90 -3.97
N ALA A 22 5.26 16.17 -3.60
CA ALA A 22 4.97 16.55 -2.22
C ALA A 22 3.64 15.95 -1.72
N LYS A 23 2.59 16.01 -2.54
CA LYS A 23 1.27 15.41 -2.26
C LYS A 23 1.36 13.89 -2.13
N ALA A 24 2.04 13.23 -3.06
CA ALA A 24 2.23 11.77 -3.01
C ALA A 24 3.05 11.34 -1.78
N SER A 25 4.07 12.11 -1.41
CA SER A 25 4.90 11.87 -0.22
C SER A 25 4.12 12.05 1.08
N ALA A 26 3.29 13.09 1.16
CA ALA A 26 2.40 13.30 2.30
C ALA A 26 1.37 12.16 2.44
N LEU A 27 0.75 11.76 1.32
CA LEU A 27 -0.18 10.64 1.28
C LEU A 27 0.49 9.36 1.78
N ALA A 28 1.63 8.98 1.21
CA ALA A 28 2.40 7.80 1.57
C ALA A 28 2.67 7.74 3.08
N LYS A 29 3.14 8.86 3.67
CA LYS A 29 3.35 8.98 5.12
C LYS A 29 2.07 8.75 5.92
N SER A 30 0.95 9.35 5.51
CA SER A 30 -0.32 9.25 6.23
C SER A 30 -0.86 7.80 6.29
N ILE A 31 -0.69 7.03 5.21
CA ILE A 31 -1.14 5.63 5.14
C ILE A 31 -0.05 4.63 5.57
N GLY A 32 1.14 5.13 5.94
CA GLY A 32 2.28 4.31 6.37
C GLY A 32 2.86 3.44 5.27
N GLU A 33 2.86 3.94 4.04
CA GLU A 33 3.49 3.32 2.87
C GLU A 33 4.69 4.15 2.39
N THR A 34 5.51 3.55 1.55
CA THR A 34 6.61 4.24 0.88
C THR A 34 6.12 4.99 -0.35
N VAL A 35 6.82 6.06 -0.72
CA VAL A 35 6.52 6.79 -1.98
C VAL A 35 6.60 5.86 -3.18
N GLY A 36 7.52 4.88 -3.16
CA GLY A 36 7.64 3.87 -4.21
C GLY A 36 6.41 2.97 -4.33
N GLU A 37 5.79 2.56 -3.21
CA GLU A 37 4.56 1.77 -3.22
C GLU A 37 3.40 2.55 -3.83
N VAL A 38 3.19 3.79 -3.38
CA VAL A 38 2.14 4.68 -3.92
C VAL A 38 2.33 4.92 -5.42
N VAL A 39 3.56 5.19 -5.86
CA VAL A 39 3.87 5.41 -7.29
C VAL A 39 3.68 4.14 -8.10
N ASN A 40 4.06 2.97 -7.59
CA ASN A 40 3.86 1.70 -8.28
C ASN A 40 2.37 1.41 -8.52
N GLU A 41 1.52 1.62 -7.51
CA GLU A 41 0.08 1.41 -7.64
C GLU A 41 -0.55 2.41 -8.62
N ALA A 42 -0.18 3.70 -8.55
CA ALA A 42 -0.64 4.69 -9.50
C ALA A 42 -0.28 4.33 -10.95
N LEU A 43 0.95 3.83 -11.18
CA LEU A 43 1.40 3.38 -12.50
C LEU A 43 0.62 2.14 -12.98
N ARG A 44 0.34 1.18 -12.11
CA ARG A 44 -0.48 -0.01 -12.45
C ARG A 44 -1.88 0.38 -12.90
N VAL A 45 -2.54 1.26 -12.14
CA VAL A 45 -3.87 1.79 -12.49
C VAL A 45 -3.83 2.48 -13.84
N PHE A 46 -2.88 3.39 -14.03
CA PHE A 46 -2.76 4.17 -15.26
C PHE A 46 -2.51 3.30 -16.49
N LEU A 47 -1.58 2.34 -16.41
CA LEU A 47 -1.30 1.42 -17.51
C LEU A 47 -2.49 0.52 -17.83
N SER A 48 -3.22 0.05 -16.81
CA SER A 48 -4.44 -0.75 -17.00
C SER A 48 -5.52 0.03 -17.74
N LEU A 49 -5.69 1.32 -17.41
CA LEU A 49 -6.61 2.22 -18.12
C LEU A 49 -6.16 2.47 -19.57
N ALA A 50 -4.86 2.71 -19.78
CA ALA A 50 -4.29 2.98 -21.10
C ALA A 50 -4.37 1.78 -22.06
N GLU A 51 -4.29 0.56 -21.53
CA GLU A 51 -4.44 -0.69 -22.30
C GLU A 51 -5.91 -1.01 -22.64
N GLY A 52 -6.88 -0.22 -22.18
CA GLY A 52 -8.30 -0.41 -22.48
C GLY A 52 -8.91 -1.68 -21.87
N SER A 53 -8.21 -2.31 -20.92
CA SER A 53 -8.62 -3.57 -20.29
C SER A 53 -9.54 -3.30 -19.10
N TYR A 54 -10.84 -3.14 -19.38
CA TYR A 54 -11.86 -2.84 -18.36
C TYR A 54 -11.89 -3.87 -17.21
N GLU A 55 -11.59 -5.14 -17.49
CA GLU A 55 -11.47 -6.19 -16.46
C GLU A 55 -10.26 -5.98 -15.53
N LEU A 56 -9.14 -5.46 -16.03
CA LEU A 56 -7.95 -5.18 -15.22
C LEU A 56 -8.19 -3.96 -14.33
N VAL A 57 -8.91 -2.96 -14.84
CA VAL A 57 -9.35 -1.79 -14.06
C VAL A 57 -10.24 -2.19 -12.89
N GLN A 58 -11.17 -3.13 -13.08
CA GLN A 58 -12.00 -3.66 -12.00
C GLN A 58 -11.16 -4.41 -10.95
N ARG A 59 -10.24 -5.29 -11.37
CA ARG A 59 -9.35 -6.00 -10.42
C ARG A 59 -8.40 -5.07 -9.66
N VAL A 60 -7.89 -4.02 -10.30
CA VAL A 60 -7.05 -3.02 -9.64
C VAL A 60 -7.89 -2.17 -8.69
N ARG A 61 -9.14 -1.83 -9.03
CA ARG A 61 -10.08 -1.18 -8.11
C ARG A 61 -10.41 -2.05 -6.90
N GLU A 62 -10.72 -3.33 -7.10
CA GLU A 62 -10.96 -4.28 -6.02
C GLU A 62 -9.71 -4.47 -5.14
N GLY A 63 -8.53 -4.56 -5.75
CA GLY A 63 -7.25 -4.60 -5.04
C GLY A 63 -6.98 -3.31 -4.25
N MET A 64 -7.30 -2.15 -4.82
CA MET A 64 -7.25 -0.86 -4.14
C MET A 64 -8.25 -0.78 -3.00
N GLU A 65 -9.49 -1.23 -3.17
CA GLU A 65 -10.47 -1.27 -2.07
C GLU A 65 -9.99 -2.19 -0.95
N THR A 66 -9.38 -3.32 -1.27
CA THR A 66 -8.81 -4.23 -0.26
C THR A 66 -7.61 -3.60 0.47
N THR A 67 -6.83 -2.77 -0.24
CA THR A 67 -5.67 -2.04 0.32
C THR A 67 -6.12 -0.78 1.09
N LEU A 68 -7.21 -0.14 0.69
CA LEU A 68 -7.87 0.99 1.36
C LEU A 68 -8.67 0.52 2.58
N LYS A 69 -9.20 -0.71 2.57
CA LYS A 69 -9.72 -1.44 3.75
C LYS A 69 -8.60 -1.94 4.67
N THR A 70 -7.39 -1.38 4.56
CA THR A 70 -6.34 -1.67 5.55
C THR A 70 -6.67 -0.89 6.83
N ILE A 71 -7.17 -1.59 7.84
CA ILE A 71 -7.37 -1.01 9.16
C ILE A 71 -6.00 -0.90 9.83
N THR A 72 -5.53 0.33 9.99
CA THR A 72 -4.30 0.61 10.71
C THR A 72 -4.61 0.83 12.18
N ILE A 73 -4.02 0.00 13.05
CA ILE A 73 -4.07 0.16 14.50
C ILE A 73 -2.67 0.53 14.96
N GLY A 74 -2.49 1.67 15.60
CA GLY A 74 -1.16 2.07 16.02
C GLY A 74 -1.07 3.20 17.03
N ASP A 75 0.18 3.49 17.41
CA ASP A 75 0.57 4.47 18.43
C ASP A 75 0.05 4.13 19.84
N LEU A 76 0.20 2.86 20.22
CA LEU A 76 -0.25 2.31 21.52
C LEU A 76 0.91 1.68 22.29
N ASP A 77 0.90 1.84 23.61
CA ASP A 77 1.90 1.22 24.49
C ASP A 77 1.66 -0.29 24.66
N GLU A 78 0.41 -0.74 24.71
CA GLU A 78 0.04 -2.15 24.81
C GLU A 78 -1.24 -2.41 23.99
N LEU A 79 -1.25 -3.50 23.23
CA LEU A 79 -2.39 -3.94 22.44
C LEU A 79 -2.62 -5.43 22.70
N VAL A 80 -3.82 -5.80 23.15
CA VAL A 80 -4.23 -7.20 23.29
C VAL A 80 -5.26 -7.48 22.20
N VAL A 81 -4.96 -8.44 21.32
CA VAL A 81 -5.85 -8.83 20.22
C VAL A 81 -6.12 -10.32 20.27
N SER A 82 -7.38 -10.72 20.10
CA SER A 82 -7.78 -12.12 20.03
C SER A 82 -7.96 -12.57 18.58
N LYS A 83 -8.00 -13.89 18.35
CA LYS A 83 -8.25 -14.47 17.02
C LYS A 83 -9.59 -14.00 16.44
N LYS A 84 -10.61 -13.86 17.29
CA LYS A 84 -11.93 -13.38 16.89
C LYS A 84 -11.89 -11.95 16.35
N ASP A 85 -11.12 -11.08 17.00
CA ASP A 85 -10.98 -9.67 16.60
C ASP A 85 -10.32 -9.51 15.22
N LEU A 86 -9.50 -10.48 14.80
CA LEU A 86 -8.90 -10.50 13.47
C LEU A 86 -9.80 -11.15 12.40
N GLU A 87 -10.66 -12.08 12.80
CA GLU A 87 -11.60 -12.77 11.90
C GLU A 87 -12.84 -11.93 11.58
N ASP A 88 -13.24 -11.05 12.50
CA ASP A 88 -14.40 -10.15 12.32
C ASP A 88 -14.09 -8.91 11.46
N VAL A 89 -12.83 -8.71 11.04
CA VAL A 89 -12.42 -7.55 10.25
C VAL A 89 -12.37 -7.89 8.76
N GLU A 90 -13.21 -7.20 7.97
CA GLU A 90 -13.10 -7.24 6.51
C GLU A 90 -11.92 -6.40 6.01
N GLY A 91 -10.79 -7.05 5.75
CA GLY A 91 -9.63 -6.43 5.13
C GLY A 91 -8.33 -6.78 5.83
N LYS A 92 -7.28 -6.02 5.53
CA LYS A 92 -5.94 -6.28 6.07
C LYS A 92 -5.74 -5.46 7.35
N VAL A 93 -5.42 -6.09 8.47
CA VAL A 93 -5.06 -5.35 9.69
C VAL A 93 -3.57 -5.04 9.69
N ARG A 94 -3.21 -3.76 9.88
CA ARG A 94 -1.81 -3.31 9.98
C ARG A 94 -1.56 -2.73 11.37
N PHE A 95 -0.68 -3.37 12.14
CA PHE A 95 -0.23 -2.85 13.43
C PHE A 95 1.00 -1.93 13.25
N ARG A 96 0.99 -0.74 13.87
CA ARG A 96 2.07 0.25 13.74
C ARG A 96 2.40 0.86 15.11
N ASN A 97 3.68 1.03 15.46
CA ASN A 97 4.08 1.67 16.73
C ASN A 97 3.40 1.07 17.98
N ILE A 98 3.26 -0.25 18.05
CA ILE A 98 2.79 -0.96 19.24
C ILE A 98 4.02 -1.37 20.06
N LYS A 99 4.16 -0.90 21.30
CA LYS A 99 5.34 -1.27 22.14
C LYS A 99 5.24 -2.70 22.68
N LYS A 100 4.03 -3.20 22.96
CA LYS A 100 3.77 -4.55 23.47
C LYS A 100 2.48 -5.11 22.85
N LEU A 101 2.56 -6.31 22.26
CA LEU A 101 1.47 -7.02 21.58
C LEU A 101 1.23 -8.38 22.24
#